data_AF-A0A813K4M0-F1
#
_entry.id   AF-A0A813K4M0-F1
#
_cell.length_a   1.000
_cell.length_b   1.000
_cell.length_c   1.000
_cell.angle_alpha   90.00
_cell.angle_beta   90.00
_cell.angle_gamma   90.00
#
_symmetry.space_group_name_H-M   'P 1'
#
loop_
_entity.id
_entity.type
_entity.pdbx_description
1 polymer ?
#
loop_
_entity_poly.entity_id
_entity_poly.type
_entity_poly.pdbx_seq_one_letter_code
_entity_poly.pdbx_strand_id
1 'polypeptide(L)'
;VPLEQMELTSVEDHSSFEHLKQQLADRRAGKKLPDCLQPLHFANMLVAAGLADGHVAGALHSSGDVVRSAFQIVGLQPGVSKVSSFFVMMPPDKDPLVFADCAVMVNPTAAELAEMADMAAVNYQSLFPDSEPRVALLSFSTKGSAKDPAVDKVIEAWELLKLRRPELICDGELQLDTALVPSVAASKAPGSPVAGK
;
A
#
# COMPACT_ATOMS: atom_id res chain seq x y z
N VAL A 1 -16.27 -0.52 -21.51
CA VAL A 1 -17.69 -0.19 -21.26
C VAL A 1 -18.04 1.01 -22.13
N PRO A 2 -19.03 0.92 -23.03
CA PRO A 2 -19.54 2.09 -23.78
C PRO A 2 -20.07 3.16 -22.83
N LEU A 3 -19.94 4.44 -23.20
CA LEU A 3 -20.41 5.57 -22.36
C LEU A 3 -21.90 5.47 -21.99
N GLU A 4 -22.71 4.88 -22.88
CA GLU A 4 -24.15 4.69 -22.69
C GLU A 4 -24.51 3.74 -21.54
N GLN A 5 -23.55 2.91 -21.11
CA GLN A 5 -23.72 1.98 -19.99
C GLN A 5 -23.15 2.55 -18.68
N MET A 6 -22.61 3.77 -18.71
CA MET A 6 -22.08 4.44 -17.52
C MET A 6 -23.19 5.23 -16.84
N GLU A 7 -23.32 5.06 -15.53
CA GLU A 7 -24.10 5.95 -14.71
C GLU A 7 -23.36 7.28 -14.56
N LEU A 8 -24.02 8.37 -14.95
CA LEU A 8 -23.52 9.72 -14.78
C LEU A 8 -24.28 10.38 -13.63
N THR A 9 -23.55 10.92 -12.65
CA THR A 9 -24.15 11.64 -11.54
C THR A 9 -23.53 13.02 -11.35
N SER A 10 -24.36 13.98 -10.94
CA SER A 10 -23.95 15.31 -10.48
C SER A 10 -23.91 15.34 -8.95
N VAL A 11 -22.99 16.10 -8.37
CA VAL A 11 -22.92 16.29 -6.90
C VAL A 11 -24.13 17.09 -6.40
N GLU A 12 -24.55 18.10 -7.17
CA GLU A 12 -25.55 19.10 -6.80
C GLU A 12 -26.97 18.50 -6.74
N ASP A 13 -27.25 17.51 -7.59
CA ASP A 13 -28.58 16.92 -7.74
C ASP A 13 -28.68 15.49 -7.18
N HIS A 14 -27.62 14.97 -6.56
CA HIS A 14 -27.64 13.61 -6.06
C HIS A 14 -28.60 13.47 -4.87
N SER A 15 -29.64 12.65 -5.02
CA SER A 15 -30.72 12.50 -4.03
C SER A 15 -30.23 12.14 -2.62
N SER A 16 -29.14 11.38 -2.52
CA SER A 16 -28.54 10.97 -1.25
C SER A 16 -27.49 11.94 -0.68
N PHE A 17 -27.23 13.10 -1.31
CA PHE A 17 -26.11 13.98 -0.93
C PHE A 17 -26.13 14.38 0.56
N GLU A 18 -27.25 14.91 1.06
CA GLU A 18 -27.36 15.32 2.46
C GLU A 18 -27.22 14.14 3.43
N HIS A 19 -27.73 12.96 3.05
CA HIS A 19 -27.56 11.74 3.85
C HIS A 19 -26.09 11.31 3.93
N LEU A 20 -25.38 11.26 2.80
CA LEU A 20 -23.97 10.92 2.74
C LEU A 20 -23.11 11.91 3.55
N LYS A 21 -23.45 13.20 3.47
CA LYS A 21 -22.78 14.27 4.22
C LYS A 21 -22.97 14.12 5.72
N GLN A 22 -24.18 13.76 6.16
CA GLN A 22 -24.46 13.49 7.57
C GLN A 22 -23.69 12.26 8.07
N GLN A 23 -23.68 11.16 7.30
CA GLN A 23 -22.89 9.96 7.64
C GLN A 23 -21.39 10.29 7.81
N LEU A 24 -20.84 11.11 6.91
CA LEU A 24 -19.45 11.58 7.02
C LEU A 24 -19.24 12.43 8.28
N ALA A 25 -20.18 13.30 8.62
CA ALA A 25 -20.12 14.13 9.83
C ALA A 25 -20.08 13.29 11.11
N ASP A 26 -20.95 12.29 11.19
CA ASP A 26 -21.03 11.37 12.33
C ASP A 26 -19.70 10.61 12.49
N ARG A 27 -19.16 10.06 11.39
CA ARG A 27 -17.87 9.35 11.36
C ARG A 27 -16.69 10.23 11.75
N ARG A 28 -16.77 11.54 11.47
CA ARG A 28 -15.68 12.49 11.76
C ARG A 28 -15.73 13.06 13.16
N ALA A 29 -16.74 12.71 13.97
CA ALA A 29 -16.84 13.04 15.40
C ALA A 29 -16.54 14.52 15.70
N GLY A 30 -17.17 15.43 14.95
CA GLY A 30 -17.02 16.88 15.12
C GLY A 30 -15.79 17.51 14.46
N LYS A 31 -14.92 16.75 13.80
CA LYS A 31 -13.85 17.30 12.96
C LYS A 31 -14.42 18.00 11.73
N LYS A 32 -13.79 19.10 11.31
CA LYS A 32 -14.16 19.85 10.09
C LYS A 32 -14.35 18.91 8.90
N LEU A 33 -15.49 19.06 8.23
CA LEU A 33 -15.78 18.36 6.98
C LEU A 33 -14.95 18.93 5.82
N PRO A 34 -14.47 18.08 4.90
CA PRO A 34 -13.96 18.56 3.62
C PRO A 34 -15.10 19.18 2.79
N ASP A 35 -14.77 19.93 1.74
CA ASP A 35 -15.77 20.51 0.84
C ASP A 35 -16.49 19.40 0.07
N CYS A 36 -17.65 18.95 0.57
CA CYS A 36 -18.38 17.80 0.03
C CYS A 36 -18.93 18.04 -1.38
N LEU A 37 -18.98 19.29 -1.84
CA LEU A 37 -19.41 19.63 -3.21
C LEU A 37 -18.30 19.38 -4.25
N GLN A 38 -17.04 19.21 -3.83
CA GLN A 38 -15.96 18.82 -4.73
C GLN A 38 -16.19 17.39 -5.24
N PRO A 39 -16.18 17.13 -6.56
CA PRO A 39 -16.37 15.79 -7.12
C PRO A 39 -15.40 14.74 -6.53
N LEU A 40 -14.16 15.14 -6.26
CA LEU A 40 -13.15 14.30 -5.61
C LEU A 40 -13.60 13.78 -4.23
N HIS A 41 -14.23 14.65 -3.44
CA HIS A 41 -14.71 14.32 -2.10
C HIS A 41 -16.02 13.53 -2.17
N PHE A 42 -16.93 13.97 -3.04
CA PHE A 42 -18.22 13.32 -3.24
C PHE A 42 -18.07 11.86 -3.69
N ALA A 43 -17.19 11.58 -4.67
CA ALA A 43 -16.92 10.22 -5.11
C ALA A 43 -16.41 9.33 -3.96
N ASN A 44 -15.55 9.86 -3.09
CA ASN A 44 -15.10 9.14 -1.90
C ASN A 44 -16.23 8.94 -0.86
N MET A 45 -17.23 9.83 -0.81
CA MET A 45 -18.42 9.64 0.04
C MET A 45 -19.30 8.50 -0.49
N LEU A 46 -19.44 8.35 -1.81
CA LEU A 46 -20.13 7.22 -2.43
C LEU A 46 -19.44 5.90 -2.07
N VAL A 47 -18.11 5.84 -2.20
CA VAL A 47 -17.31 4.66 -1.79
C VAL A 47 -17.49 4.37 -0.31
N ALA A 48 -17.36 5.39 0.54
CA ALA A 48 -17.53 5.27 1.98
C ALA A 48 -18.91 4.76 2.42
N ALA A 49 -19.95 4.97 1.60
CA ALA A 49 -21.31 4.52 1.85
C ALA A 49 -21.65 3.19 1.15
N GLY A 50 -20.70 2.58 0.44
CA GLY A 50 -20.93 1.33 -0.30
C GLY A 50 -21.78 1.49 -1.57
N LEU A 51 -21.89 2.71 -2.10
CA LEU A 51 -22.56 2.99 -3.37
C LEU A 51 -21.61 2.84 -4.57
N ALA A 52 -20.32 2.70 -4.33
CA ALA A 52 -19.29 2.37 -5.31
C ALA A 52 -18.17 1.56 -4.63
N ASP A 53 -17.51 0.68 -5.38
CA ASP A 53 -16.46 -0.20 -4.83
C ASP A 53 -15.08 0.47 -4.75
N GLY A 54 -14.87 1.55 -5.50
CA GLY A 54 -13.59 2.25 -5.55
C GLY A 54 -13.66 3.55 -6.34
N HIS A 55 -12.58 4.31 -6.29
CA HIS A 55 -12.48 5.61 -6.93
C HIS A 55 -11.10 5.79 -7.59
N VAL A 56 -11.11 6.17 -8.86
CA VAL A 56 -9.91 6.49 -9.63
C VAL A 56 -9.91 7.99 -9.96
N ALA A 57 -8.85 8.68 -9.54
CA ALA A 57 -8.68 10.12 -9.75
C ALA A 57 -7.19 10.46 -10.00
N GLY A 58 -6.87 11.75 -10.12
CA GLY A 58 -5.49 12.24 -10.25
C GLY A 58 -5.14 12.83 -11.63
N ALA A 59 -6.02 12.70 -12.64
CA ALA A 59 -5.80 13.35 -13.94
C ALA A 59 -5.84 14.89 -13.84
N LEU A 60 -6.64 15.43 -12.91
CA LEU A 60 -6.84 16.87 -12.71
C LEU A 60 -6.45 17.35 -11.29
N HIS A 61 -5.99 16.45 -10.43
CA HIS A 61 -5.69 16.73 -9.01
C HIS A 61 -4.31 16.22 -8.66
N SER A 62 -3.63 16.87 -7.72
CA SER A 62 -2.34 16.37 -7.23
C SER A 62 -2.54 15.04 -6.47
N SER A 63 -1.52 14.17 -6.46
CA SER A 63 -1.57 12.93 -5.67
C SER A 63 -1.85 13.19 -4.19
N GLY A 64 -1.32 14.30 -3.66
CA GLY A 64 -1.55 14.71 -2.28
C GLY A 64 -3.01 15.06 -1.98
N ASP A 65 -3.74 15.64 -2.93
CA ASP A 65 -5.17 15.95 -2.78
C ASP A 65 -6.01 14.69 -2.82
N VAL A 66 -5.71 13.78 -3.76
CA VAL A 66 -6.42 12.49 -3.88
C VAL A 66 -6.25 11.64 -2.62
N VAL A 67 -5.02 11.46 -2.14
CA VAL A 67 -4.73 10.67 -0.94
C VAL A 67 -5.37 11.30 0.31
N ARG A 68 -5.26 12.63 0.46
CA ARG A 68 -5.86 13.34 1.59
C ARG A 68 -7.38 13.18 1.61
N SER A 69 -8.04 13.30 0.46
CA SER A 69 -9.48 13.10 0.36
C SER A 69 -9.89 11.68 0.76
N ALA A 70 -9.23 10.67 0.19
CA ALA A 70 -9.50 9.26 0.51
C ALA A 70 -9.32 8.99 2.01
N PHE A 71 -8.22 9.48 2.59
CA PHE A 71 -7.95 9.32 4.02
C PHE A 71 -8.99 10.00 4.93
N GLN A 72 -9.47 11.18 4.54
CA GLN A 72 -10.44 11.92 5.35
C GLN A 72 -11.87 11.33 5.30
N ILE A 73 -12.21 10.63 4.22
CA ILE A 73 -13.59 10.21 3.92
C ILE A 73 -13.75 8.70 4.00
N VAL A 74 -12.89 7.94 3.30
CA VAL A 74 -12.90 6.47 3.31
C VAL A 74 -12.20 5.97 4.58
N GLY A 75 -11.03 6.50 4.88
CA GLY A 75 -10.22 6.13 6.05
C GLY A 75 -9.22 5.00 5.76
N LEU A 76 -8.62 4.47 6.83
CA LEU A 76 -7.71 3.32 6.76
C LEU A 76 -8.43 2.06 7.23
N GLN A 77 -7.99 0.92 6.73
CA GLN A 77 -8.39 -0.36 7.29
C GLN A 77 -7.89 -0.53 8.74
N PRO A 78 -8.58 -1.32 9.57
CA PRO A 78 -8.12 -1.62 10.93
C PRO A 78 -6.71 -2.21 10.95
N GLY A 79 -5.89 -1.77 11.90
CA GLY A 79 -4.51 -2.24 12.04
C GLY A 79 -3.49 -1.56 11.11
N VAL A 80 -3.95 -0.74 10.15
CA VAL A 80 -3.07 0.09 9.31
C VAL A 80 -3.08 1.54 9.79
N SER A 81 -1.89 2.08 9.95
CA SER A 81 -1.61 3.43 10.46
C SER A 81 -1.27 4.42 9.35
N LYS A 82 -0.79 3.95 8.20
CA LYS A 82 -0.36 4.79 7.07
C LYS A 82 -0.78 4.22 5.71
N VAL A 83 -0.97 5.12 4.74
CA VAL A 83 -1.09 4.73 3.32
C VAL A 83 0.31 4.54 2.76
N SER A 84 0.50 3.49 1.97
CA SER A 84 1.68 3.28 1.12
C SER A 84 1.25 3.11 -0.34
N SER A 85 2.19 3.34 -1.26
CA SER A 85 2.00 3.00 -2.67
C SER A 85 2.78 1.74 -3.04
N PHE A 86 2.44 1.16 -4.19
CA PHE A 86 3.29 0.18 -4.81
C PHE A 86 3.26 0.29 -6.34
N PHE A 87 4.32 -0.20 -6.97
CA PHE A 87 4.35 -0.45 -8.41
C PHE A 87 4.41 -1.95 -8.68
N VAL A 88 3.65 -2.38 -9.68
CA VAL A 88 3.78 -3.72 -10.27
C VAL A 88 4.84 -3.65 -11.37
N MET A 89 5.91 -4.40 -11.20
CA MET A 89 6.99 -4.54 -12.17
C MET A 89 6.78 -5.86 -12.93
N MET A 90 6.74 -5.79 -14.26
CA MET A 90 6.52 -6.95 -15.15
C MET A 90 7.76 -7.22 -16.00
N PRO A 91 8.83 -7.81 -15.42
CA PRO A 91 9.99 -8.24 -16.19
C PRO A 91 9.60 -9.34 -17.20
N PRO A 92 10.14 -9.34 -18.44
CA PRO A 92 9.74 -10.31 -19.47
C PRO A 92 9.97 -11.78 -19.11
N ASP A 93 11.05 -12.08 -18.38
CA ASP A 93 11.51 -13.44 -18.10
C ASP A 93 11.49 -13.79 -16.61
N LYS A 94 10.71 -13.07 -15.80
CA LYS A 94 10.58 -13.31 -14.36
C LYS A 94 9.14 -13.10 -13.92
N ASP A 95 8.83 -13.61 -12.74
CA ASP A 95 7.53 -13.37 -12.11
C ASP A 95 7.32 -11.87 -11.84
N PRO A 96 6.05 -11.41 -11.77
CA PRO A 96 5.72 -10.06 -11.36
C PRO A 96 6.37 -9.73 -10.02
N LEU A 97 6.87 -8.51 -9.88
CA LEU A 97 7.38 -7.98 -8.61
C LEU A 97 6.52 -6.81 -8.15
N VAL A 98 6.41 -6.64 -6.84
CA VAL A 98 5.80 -5.46 -6.23
C VAL A 98 6.88 -4.67 -5.50
N PHE A 99 7.04 -3.39 -5.85
CA PHE A 99 7.93 -2.46 -5.17
C PHE A 99 7.11 -1.55 -4.27
N ALA A 100 7.40 -1.51 -2.97
CA ALA A 100 6.66 -0.74 -1.98
C ALA A 100 7.60 -0.13 -0.91
N ASP A 101 7.47 1.12 -0.47
CA ASP A 101 6.68 2.23 -1.02
C ASP A 101 7.55 3.10 -1.93
N CYS A 102 7.00 3.56 -3.05
CA CYS A 102 7.72 4.33 -4.06
C CYS A 102 7.20 5.76 -4.27
N ALA A 103 6.17 6.21 -3.54
CA ALA A 103 5.52 7.49 -3.83
C ALA A 103 4.95 8.25 -2.62
N VAL A 104 4.71 7.61 -1.47
CA VAL A 104 3.99 8.26 -0.35
C VAL A 104 4.89 8.47 0.87
N MET A 105 5.53 7.42 1.37
CA MET A 105 6.29 7.42 2.62
C MET A 105 7.76 7.80 2.39
N VAL A 106 8.17 8.96 2.90
CA VAL A 106 9.54 9.50 2.70
C VAL A 106 10.58 8.74 3.54
N ASN A 107 10.31 8.52 4.82
CA ASN A 107 11.20 7.80 5.72
C ASN A 107 10.38 7.06 6.78
N PRO A 108 9.88 5.85 6.47
CA PRO A 108 9.10 5.08 7.43
C PRO A 108 9.97 4.65 8.61
N THR A 109 9.36 4.60 9.79
CA THR A 109 9.88 3.89 10.97
C THR A 109 9.94 2.38 10.72
N ALA A 110 10.62 1.61 11.57
CA ALA A 110 10.66 0.15 11.44
C ALA A 110 9.26 -0.48 11.50
N ALA A 111 8.39 0.00 12.39
CA ALA A 111 7.02 -0.47 12.52
C ALA A 111 6.15 -0.16 11.30
N GLU A 112 6.32 1.02 10.71
CA GLU A 112 5.64 1.40 9.46
C GLU A 112 6.19 0.58 8.27
N LEU A 113 7.51 0.36 8.19
CA LEU A 113 8.11 -0.46 7.14
C LEU A 113 7.62 -1.91 7.19
N ALA A 114 7.47 -2.48 8.39
CA ALA A 114 6.88 -3.81 8.59
C ALA A 114 5.41 -3.84 8.12
N GLU A 115 4.62 -2.83 8.48
CA GLU A 115 3.22 -2.70 8.05
C GLU A 115 3.10 -2.56 6.52
N MET A 116 3.97 -1.76 5.91
CA MET A 116 4.04 -1.59 4.46
C MET A 116 4.38 -2.91 3.75
N ALA A 117 5.32 -3.69 4.29
CA ALA A 117 5.71 -4.97 3.75
C ALA A 117 4.58 -6.01 3.81
N ASP A 118 3.84 -6.06 4.91
CA ASP A 118 2.63 -6.90 5.03
C ASP A 118 1.57 -6.47 4.00
N MET A 119 1.33 -5.17 3.87
CA MET A 119 0.37 -4.65 2.90
C MET A 119 0.77 -4.90 1.45
N ALA A 120 2.06 -4.83 1.15
CA ALA A 120 2.58 -5.20 -0.17
C ALA A 120 2.31 -6.69 -0.46
N ALA A 121 2.48 -7.58 0.52
CA ALA A 121 2.18 -9.00 0.36
C ALA A 121 0.67 -9.25 0.13
N VAL A 122 -0.20 -8.58 0.90
CA VAL A 122 -1.67 -8.66 0.72
C VAL A 122 -2.07 -8.18 -0.67
N ASN A 123 -1.52 -7.06 -1.12
CA ASN A 123 -1.80 -6.51 -2.45
C ASN A 123 -1.27 -7.41 -3.57
N TYR A 124 -0.07 -7.97 -3.41
CA TYR A 124 0.50 -8.95 -4.35
C TYR A 124 -0.41 -10.17 -4.50
N GLN A 125 -0.80 -10.78 -3.38
CA GLN A 125 -1.67 -11.96 -3.37
C GLN A 125 -3.05 -11.67 -3.99
N SER A 126 -3.57 -10.45 -3.83
CA SER A 126 -4.85 -10.03 -4.42
C SER A 126 -4.76 -9.89 -5.95
N LEU A 127 -3.60 -9.47 -6.47
CA LEU A 127 -3.34 -9.31 -7.90
C LEU A 127 -2.94 -10.63 -8.58
N PHE A 128 -2.24 -11.50 -7.84
CA PHE A 128 -1.71 -12.78 -8.30
C PHE A 128 -2.13 -13.93 -7.37
N PRO A 129 -3.41 -14.35 -7.39
CA PRO A 129 -3.95 -15.36 -6.45
C PRO A 129 -3.24 -16.71 -6.45
N ASP A 130 -2.60 -17.08 -7.56
CA ASP A 130 -1.91 -18.37 -7.71
C ASP A 130 -0.40 -18.31 -7.35
N SER A 131 0.08 -17.16 -6.88
CA SER A 131 1.49 -16.93 -6.52
C SER A 131 1.65 -16.61 -5.04
N GLU A 132 2.55 -17.32 -4.37
CA GLU A 132 2.84 -17.13 -2.94
C GLU A 132 3.81 -15.94 -2.75
N PRO A 133 3.43 -14.89 -2.00
CA PRO A 133 4.26 -13.71 -1.83
C PRO A 133 5.55 -14.03 -1.06
N ARG A 134 6.69 -13.58 -1.62
CA ARG A 134 7.99 -13.60 -0.96
C ARG A 134 8.48 -12.17 -0.78
N VAL A 135 8.63 -11.74 0.47
CA VAL A 135 8.94 -10.35 0.80
C VAL A 135 10.42 -10.21 1.17
N ALA A 136 11.18 -9.46 0.37
CA ALA A 136 12.53 -9.04 0.71
C ALA A 136 12.50 -7.62 1.30
N LEU A 137 12.91 -7.46 2.57
CA LEU A 137 13.16 -6.13 3.13
C LEU A 137 14.54 -5.64 2.70
N LEU A 138 14.54 -4.66 1.80
CA LEU A 138 15.76 -4.20 1.14
C LEU A 138 16.61 -3.25 1.99
N SER A 139 17.92 -3.39 1.86
CA SER A 139 18.94 -2.53 2.45
C SER A 139 20.17 -2.49 1.55
N PHE A 140 21.13 -1.60 1.85
CA PHE A 140 22.46 -1.70 1.27
C PHE A 140 23.33 -2.78 1.96
N SER A 141 22.84 -3.38 3.06
CA SER A 141 23.44 -4.53 3.74
C SER A 141 22.75 -5.84 3.37
N THR A 142 23.47 -6.94 3.49
CA THR A 142 22.92 -8.29 3.53
C THR A 142 23.41 -9.00 4.78
N LYS A 143 22.50 -9.43 5.67
CA LYS A 143 22.80 -10.26 6.84
C LYS A 143 23.98 -9.74 7.69
N GLY A 144 23.98 -8.44 7.97
CA GLY A 144 24.98 -7.75 8.79
C GLY A 144 26.29 -7.43 8.08
N SER A 145 26.34 -7.45 6.74
CA SER A 145 27.53 -7.07 5.98
C SER A 145 27.95 -5.61 6.20
N ALA A 146 27.02 -4.75 6.63
CA ALA A 146 27.28 -3.39 7.10
C ALA A 146 26.56 -3.12 8.43
N LYS A 147 27.04 -2.12 9.17
CA LYS A 147 26.42 -1.64 10.42
C LYS A 147 26.11 -0.17 10.27
N ASP A 148 24.82 0.18 10.38
CA ASP A 148 24.32 1.55 10.24
C ASP A 148 22.90 1.62 10.81
N PRO A 149 22.47 2.75 11.41
CA PRO A 149 21.09 2.90 11.88
C PRO A 149 20.02 2.63 10.81
N ALA A 150 20.31 2.89 9.53
CA ALA A 150 19.41 2.55 8.43
C ALA A 150 19.30 1.03 8.21
N VAL A 151 20.37 0.27 8.48
CA VAL A 151 20.37 -1.20 8.46
C VAL A 151 19.59 -1.74 9.64
N ASP A 152 19.84 -1.21 10.85
CA ASP A 152 19.16 -1.63 12.08
C ASP A 152 17.63 -1.45 11.97
N LYS A 153 17.18 -0.36 11.33
CA LYS A 153 15.77 -0.10 11.04
C LYS A 153 15.12 -1.22 10.20
N VAL A 154 15.84 -1.74 9.21
CA VAL A 154 15.33 -2.78 8.31
C VAL A 154 15.31 -4.15 9.02
N ILE A 155 16.31 -4.43 9.84
CA ILE A 155 16.35 -5.62 10.69
C ILE A 155 15.18 -5.61 11.68
N GLU A 156 14.97 -4.50 12.39
CA GLU A 156 13.85 -4.33 13.30
C GLU A 156 12.49 -4.49 12.58
N ALA A 157 12.35 -3.91 11.38
CA ALA A 157 11.13 -4.07 10.58
C ALA A 157 10.87 -5.53 10.20
N TRP A 158 11.91 -6.28 9.83
CA TRP A 158 11.81 -7.70 9.52
C TRP A 158 11.39 -8.53 10.74
N GLU A 159 11.98 -8.28 11.90
CA GLU A 159 11.63 -8.94 13.16
C GLU A 159 10.18 -8.66 13.57
N LEU A 160 9.75 -7.40 13.46
CA LEU A 160 8.36 -6.98 13.70
C LEU A 160 7.38 -7.67 12.75
N LEU A 161 7.72 -7.73 11.46
CA LEU A 161 6.88 -8.40 10.45
C LEU A 161 6.73 -9.89 10.77
N LYS A 162 7.83 -10.57 11.08
CA LYS A 162 7.83 -12.00 11.44
C LYS A 162 7.00 -12.28 12.69
N LEU A 163 7.02 -11.38 13.68
CA LEU A 163 6.20 -11.53 14.88
C LEU A 163 4.70 -11.34 14.59
N ARG A 164 4.35 -10.38 13.73
CA ARG A 164 2.96 -10.05 13.39
C ARG A 164 2.33 -11.03 12.40
N ARG A 165 3.13 -11.58 11.48
CA ARG A 165 2.71 -12.42 10.34
C ARG A 165 3.65 -13.62 10.21
N PRO A 166 3.67 -14.54 11.19
CA PRO A 166 4.62 -15.67 11.22
C PRO A 166 4.50 -16.62 10.02
N GLU A 167 3.37 -16.62 9.33
CA GLU A 167 3.12 -17.39 8.11
C GLU A 167 3.68 -16.74 6.83
N LEU A 168 3.92 -15.42 6.83
CA LEU A 168 4.40 -14.71 5.66
C LEU A 168 5.87 -15.06 5.37
N ILE A 169 6.14 -15.49 4.14
CA ILE A 169 7.50 -15.77 3.68
C ILE A 169 8.24 -14.44 3.48
N CYS A 170 8.98 -14.02 4.49
CA CYS A 170 9.74 -12.78 4.45
C CYS A 170 11.19 -12.97 4.94
N ASP A 171 12.09 -12.14 4.42
CA ASP A 171 13.47 -12.09 4.88
C ASP A 171 14.08 -10.68 4.78
N GLY A 172 14.99 -10.39 5.70
CA GLY A 172 15.68 -9.11 5.77
C GLY A 172 16.90 -9.17 6.69
N GLU A 173 17.77 -8.17 6.65
CA GLU A 173 17.90 -7.18 5.58
C GLU A 173 18.68 -7.77 4.38
N LEU A 174 18.30 -7.40 3.16
CA LEU A 174 18.91 -7.93 1.93
C LEU A 174 19.27 -6.81 0.94
N GLN A 175 20.40 -6.94 0.26
CA GLN A 175 20.64 -6.16 -0.97
C GLN A 175 19.76 -6.68 -2.11
N LEU A 176 19.47 -5.83 -3.09
CA LEU A 176 18.61 -6.18 -4.24
C LEU A 176 19.19 -7.32 -5.08
N ASP A 177 20.51 -7.35 -5.26
CA ASP A 177 21.21 -8.44 -5.95
C ASP A 177 21.04 -9.77 -5.20
N THR A 178 21.19 -9.76 -3.87
CA THR A 178 20.91 -10.91 -3.02
C THR A 178 19.44 -11.35 -3.12
N ALA A 179 18.50 -10.40 -3.16
CA ALA A 179 17.08 -10.71 -3.25
C ALA A 179 16.71 -11.36 -4.60
N LEU A 180 17.29 -10.93 -5.72
CA LEU A 180 16.82 -11.31 -7.06
C LEU A 180 17.72 -12.27 -7.85
N VAL A 181 18.96 -12.48 -7.43
CA VAL A 181 19.95 -13.25 -8.20
C VAL A 181 20.33 -14.53 -7.43
N PRO A 182 19.90 -15.73 -7.90
CA PRO A 182 20.15 -16.99 -7.20
C PRO A 182 21.62 -17.26 -6.84
N SER A 183 22.55 -16.92 -7.73
CA SER A 183 23.99 -17.13 -7.49
C SER A 183 24.54 -16.21 -6.39
N VAL A 184 24.05 -14.98 -6.29
CA VAL A 184 24.42 -14.03 -5.22
C VAL A 184 23.77 -14.46 -3.91
N ALA A 185 22.50 -14.86 -3.93
CA ALA A 185 21.78 -15.39 -2.78
C ALA A 185 22.48 -16.59 -2.15
N ALA A 186 22.90 -17.56 -2.97
CA ALA A 186 23.63 -18.74 -2.50
C ALA A 186 24.93 -18.39 -1.77
N SER A 187 25.58 -17.29 -2.14
CA SER A 187 26.81 -16.82 -1.50
C SER A 187 26.57 -15.95 -0.26
N LYS A 188 25.63 -14.99 -0.33
CA LYS A 188 25.47 -13.95 0.70
C LYS A 188 24.38 -14.24 1.73
N ALA A 189 23.38 -15.04 1.38
CA ALA A 189 22.25 -15.39 2.26
C ALA A 189 21.84 -16.87 2.10
N PRO A 190 22.77 -17.83 2.30
CA PRO A 190 22.47 -19.24 2.15
C PRO A 190 21.35 -19.69 3.10
N GLY A 191 20.37 -20.43 2.56
CA GLY A 191 19.23 -20.93 3.33
C GLY A 191 18.09 -19.92 3.53
N SER A 192 18.20 -18.70 2.99
CA SER A 192 17.09 -17.74 3.01
C SER A 192 15.86 -18.30 2.27
N PRO A 193 14.64 -18.13 2.83
CA PRO A 193 13.42 -18.53 2.15
C PRO A 193 13.02 -17.58 1.01
N VAL A 194 13.65 -16.40 0.93
CA VAL A 194 13.34 -15.33 -0.04
C VAL A 194 14.49 -15.05 -1.01
N ALA A 195 15.74 -15.02 -0.55
CA ALA A 195 16.85 -14.58 -1.39
C ALA A 195 17.01 -15.42 -2.67
N GLY A 196 17.10 -14.74 -3.82
CA GLY A 196 17.26 -15.32 -5.14
C GLY A 196 15.98 -15.90 -5.73
N LYS A 197 14.81 -15.59 -5.18
CA LYS A 197 13.50 -16.12 -5.60
C LYS A 197 12.52 -14.99 -5.84
#